data_AF-S8C144-F1
#
_entry.id   AF-S8C144-F1
#
_cell.length_a   1.000
_cell.length_b   1.000
_cell.length_c   1.000
_cell.angle_alpha   90.00
_cell.angle_beta   90.00
_cell.angle_gamma   90.00
#
_symmetry.space_group_name_H-M   'P 1'
#
loop_
_entity.id
_entity.type
_entity.pdbx_description
1 polymer ?
#
loop_
_entity_poly.entity_id
_entity_poly.type
_entity_poly.pdbx_seq_one_letter_code
_entity_poly.pdbx_strand_id
1 'polypeptide(L)'
;VQLIPYNPDTLDESVLWTESKDLGDGFRAIRMVNNISLNVDAFNGDKNHGGIHDGTKIVLWEWHGDNNQRWKIFPYCKEIFK
;
A
#
# COMPACT_ATOMS: atom_id res chain seq x y z
N VAL A 1 -3.75 -4.76 16.77
CA VAL A 1 -3.36 -5.76 15.75
C VAL A 1 -2.87 -7.00 16.49
N GLN A 2 -3.38 -8.17 16.13
CA GLN A 2 -2.88 -9.45 16.63
C GLN A 2 -1.91 -10.01 15.58
N LEU A 3 -0.64 -10.15 15.94
CA LEU A 3 0.36 -10.73 15.06
C LEU A 3 0.34 -12.25 15.24
N ILE A 4 0.28 -12.99 14.14
CA ILE A 4 0.47 -14.45 14.12
C ILE A 4 1.80 -14.78 13.42
N PRO A 5 2.54 -15.82 13.86
CA PRO A 5 3.71 -16.28 13.13
C PRO A 5 3.33 -16.68 11.70
N TYR A 6 4.15 -16.30 10.73
CA TYR A 6 4.01 -16.77 9.36
C TYR A 6 4.24 -18.29 9.31
N ASN A 7 3.29 -19.02 8.72
CA ASN A 7 3.42 -20.45 8.45
C ASN A 7 3.49 -20.67 6.93
N PRO A 8 4.66 -21.04 6.38
CA PRO A 8 4.81 -21.26 4.94
C PRO A 8 3.97 -22.42 4.40
N ASP A 9 3.57 -23.37 5.25
CA ASP A 9 2.76 -24.53 4.83
C ASP A 9 1.26 -24.21 4.77
N THR A 10 0.86 -23.00 5.17
CA THR A 10 -0.53 -22.53 5.10
C THR A 10 -0.62 -21.34 4.17
N LEU A 11 -1.50 -21.42 3.18
CA LEU A 11 -1.81 -20.27 2.35
C LEU A 11 -2.63 -19.25 3.14
N ASP A 12 -1.98 -18.19 3.61
CA ASP A 12 -2.62 -17.02 4.18
C ASP A 12 -2.69 -15.90 3.12
N GLU A 13 -3.83 -15.81 2.43
CA GLU A 13 -4.04 -14.79 1.40
C GLU A 13 -4.02 -13.36 1.96
N SER A 14 -4.21 -13.16 3.27
CA SER A 14 -4.20 -11.83 3.89
C SER A 14 -2.82 -11.16 3.87
N VAL A 15 -1.76 -11.95 3.70
CA VAL A 15 -0.37 -11.47 3.57
C VAL A 15 0.15 -11.53 2.13
N LEU A 16 -0.68 -11.89 1.16
CA LEU A 16 -0.30 -11.93 -0.26
C LEU A 16 -0.79 -10.69 -1.00
N TRP A 17 0.16 -9.96 -1.56
CA TRP A 17 -0.06 -8.68 -2.23
C TRP A 17 0.58 -8.67 -3.61
N THR A 18 -0.05 -7.94 -4.52
CA THR A 18 0.41 -7.74 -5.89
C THR A 18 0.73 -6.29 -6.14
N GLU A 19 1.69 -6.05 -7.02
CA GLU A 19 2.05 -4.74 -7.52
C GLU A 19 1.46 -4.53 -8.93
N SER A 20 0.99 -3.33 -9.24
CA SER A 20 0.56 -3.00 -10.61
C SER A 20 1.74 -2.77 -11.55
N LYS A 21 1.42 -2.59 -12.84
CA LYS A 21 2.31 -1.90 -13.76
C LYS A 21 2.66 -0.51 -13.22
N ASP A 22 3.77 0.04 -13.70
CA ASP A 22 4.17 1.42 -13.44
C ASP A 22 3.07 2.40 -13.88
N LEU A 23 2.76 3.35 -13.01
CA LEU A 23 1.76 4.40 -13.19
C LEU A 23 2.39 5.77 -13.50
N GLY A 24 3.72 5.81 -13.65
CA GLY A 24 4.53 7.01 -13.81
C GLY A 24 5.58 7.12 -12.71
N ASP A 25 6.80 7.49 -13.09
CA ASP A 25 7.93 7.75 -12.19
C ASP A 25 8.28 6.61 -11.22
N GLY A 26 7.88 5.36 -11.48
CA GLY A 26 8.09 4.23 -10.57
C GLY A 26 7.00 4.06 -9.51
N PHE A 27 5.92 4.84 -9.55
CA PHE A 27 4.77 4.66 -8.67
C PHE A 27 3.86 3.53 -9.14
N ARG A 28 3.36 2.73 -8.19
CA ARG A 28 2.54 1.55 -8.46
C ARG A 28 1.41 1.44 -7.43
N ALA A 29 0.34 0.74 -7.79
CA ALA A 29 -0.72 0.36 -6.87
C ALA A 29 -0.35 -0.98 -6.20
N ILE A 30 -0.59 -1.08 -4.89
CA ILE A 30 -0.42 -2.30 -4.10
C ILE A 30 -1.82 -2.85 -3.81
N ARG A 31 -2.08 -4.12 -4.15
CA ARG A 31 -3.43 -4.72 -4.12
C ARG A 31 -3.41 -6.09 -3.48
N MET A 32 -4.48 -6.48 -2.79
CA MET A 32 -4.62 -7.84 -2.29
C MET A 32 -4.68 -8.82 -3.46
N VAL A 33 -4.10 -10.02 -3.30
CA VAL A 33 -4.13 -11.03 -4.37
C VAL A 33 -5.55 -11.58 -4.60
N ASN A 34 -6.35 -11.67 -3.55
CA ASN A 34 -7.69 -12.25 -3.59
C ASN A 34 -8.80 -11.24 -3.91
N ASN A 35 -8.49 -9.94 -3.86
CA ASN A 35 -9.41 -8.87 -4.27
C ASN A 35 -8.65 -7.69 -4.86
N ILE A 36 -8.37 -7.79 -6.17
CA ILE A 36 -7.62 -6.77 -6.90
C ILE A 36 -8.43 -5.49 -7.21
N SER A 37 -9.72 -5.46 -6.87
CA SER A 37 -10.56 -4.26 -6.98
C SER A 37 -10.28 -3.24 -5.87
N LEU A 38 -9.61 -3.67 -4.80
CA LEU A 38 -9.17 -2.81 -3.71
C LEU A 38 -7.64 -2.66 -3.71
N ASN A 39 -7.17 -1.44 -3.43
CA ASN A 39 -5.76 -1.12 -3.29
C ASN A 39 -5.47 -0.46 -1.94
N VAL A 40 -4.19 -0.44 -1.58
CA VAL A 40 -3.66 0.37 -0.49
C VAL A 40 -3.94 1.85 -0.80
N ASP A 41 -4.58 2.54 0.15
CA ASP A 41 -5.02 3.92 0.05
C ASP A 41 -4.62 4.66 1.35
N ALA A 42 -4.04 5.84 1.20
CA ALA A 42 -3.87 6.78 2.32
C ALA A 42 -5.21 7.52 2.52
N PHE A 43 -5.94 7.13 3.56
CA PHE A 43 -7.34 7.52 3.79
C PHE A 43 -7.49 9.03 3.89
N ASN A 44 -8.33 9.61 3.02
CA ASN A 44 -8.52 11.06 2.90
C ASN A 44 -7.18 11.80 2.71
N GLY A 45 -6.18 11.13 2.12
CA GLY A 45 -4.89 11.71 1.78
C GLY A 45 -4.90 12.49 0.46
N ASP A 46 -6.07 12.66 -0.15
CA ASP A 46 -6.25 13.46 -1.35
C ASP A 46 -6.28 14.97 -1.03
N LYS A 47 -6.20 15.79 -2.09
CA LYS A 47 -6.08 17.24 -1.97
C LYS A 47 -7.32 17.90 -1.34
N ASN A 48 -8.49 17.28 -1.43
CA ASN A 48 -9.73 17.86 -0.91
C ASN A 48 -9.83 17.71 0.62
N HIS A 49 -9.00 16.86 1.21
CA HIS A 49 -9.00 16.55 2.63
C HIS A 49 -7.71 16.97 3.36
N GLY A 50 -6.88 17.80 2.72
CA GLY A 50 -5.65 18.33 3.31
C GLY A 50 -4.37 17.56 2.94
N GLY A 51 -4.49 16.50 2.13
CA GLY A 51 -3.36 15.71 1.66
C GLY A 51 -2.87 14.68 2.68
N ILE A 52 -1.82 13.94 2.29
CA ILE A 52 -1.16 12.95 3.15
C ILE A 52 -0.33 13.69 4.22
N HIS A 53 -0.49 13.30 5.47
CA HIS A 53 0.25 13.85 6.60
C HIS A 53 0.52 12.77 7.67
N ASP A 54 1.32 13.11 8.68
CA ASP A 54 1.58 12.20 9.79
C ASP A 54 0.27 11.82 10.49
N GLY A 55 0.06 10.51 10.69
CA GLY A 55 -1.18 9.96 11.23
C GLY A 55 -2.26 9.66 10.20
N THR A 56 -2.06 9.95 8.91
CA THR A 56 -2.95 9.46 7.84
C THR A 56 -3.03 7.93 7.91
N LYS A 57 -4.24 7.40 8.00
CA LYS A 57 -4.47 5.96 8.11
C LYS A 57 -4.29 5.29 6.74
N ILE A 58 -3.73 4.09 6.75
CA ILE A 58 -3.71 3.23 5.56
C ILE A 58 -4.95 2.33 5.58
N VAL A 59 -5.69 2.33 4.47
CA VAL A 59 -6.91 1.55 4.29
C VAL A 59 -6.89 0.83 2.95
N LEU A 60 -7.94 0.05 2.70
CA LEU A 60 -8.25 -0.49 1.38
C LEU A 60 -9.41 0.29 0.79
N TRP A 61 -9.27 0.72 -0.46
CA TRP A 61 -10.32 1.45 -1.16
C TRP A 61 -10.35 1.10 -2.65
N GLU A 62 -11.47 1.41 -3.28
CA GLU A 62 -11.64 1.28 -4.73
C GLU A 62 -10.63 2.17 -5.46
N TRP A 63 -10.13 1.67 -6.60
CA TRP A 63 -9.19 2.41 -7.42
C TRP A 63 -9.85 3.60 -8.12
N HIS A 64 -9.47 4.81 -7.72
CA HIS A 64 -9.83 6.08 -8.36
C HIS A 64 -8.65 6.70 -9.13
N GLY A 65 -7.44 6.17 -8.95
CA GLY A 65 -6.24 6.64 -9.64
C GLY A 65 -5.61 7.89 -9.05
N ASP A 66 -6.09 8.31 -7.88
CA ASP A 66 -5.59 9.46 -7.14
C ASP A 66 -4.19 9.24 -6.56
N ASN A 67 -3.53 10.33 -6.19
CA ASN A 67 -2.15 10.29 -5.70
C ASN A 67 -2.01 9.54 -4.37
N ASN A 68 -3.06 9.50 -3.54
CA ASN A 68 -3.08 8.77 -2.27
C ASN A 68 -3.15 7.23 -2.44
N GLN A 69 -3.24 6.76 -3.69
CA GLN A 69 -3.28 5.33 -4.04
C GLN A 69 -1.98 4.85 -4.73
N ARG A 70 -0.99 5.74 -4.84
CA ARG A 70 0.24 5.51 -5.58
C ARG A 70 1.43 5.40 -4.62
N TRP A 71 2.10 4.25 -4.67
CA TRP A 71 3.15 3.90 -3.71
C TRP A 71 4.49 3.64 -4.42
N LYS A 72 5.59 3.92 -3.72
CA LYS A 72 6.94 3.49 -4.08
C LYS A 72 7.52 2.65 -2.95
N ILE A 73 8.14 1.54 -3.31
CA ILE A 73 8.83 0.68 -2.37
C ILE A 73 10.33 0.94 -2.53
N PHE A 74 10.98 1.32 -1.43
CA PHE A 74 12.43 1.51 -1.38
C PHE A 74 13.05 0.48 -0.45
N PRO A 75 14.25 -0.03 -0.77
CA PRO A 75 14.99 -0.87 0.16
C PRO A 75 15.28 -0.06 1.43
N TYR A 76 14.88 -0.59 2.58
CA TYR A 76 15.22 0.00 3.85
C TYR A 76 16.69 -0.32 4.18
N CYS A 77 17.58 0.66 4.01
CA CYS A 77 18.96 0.58 4.47
C CYS A 77 19.16 1.57 5.61
N LYS A 78 19.55 1.08 6.79
CA LYS A 78 19.77 1.91 8.00
C LYS A 78 20.83 3.00 7.82
N GLU A 79 21.64 2.94 6.76
CA GLU A 79 22.79 3.85 6.58
C GLU A 79 22.47 5.15 5.83
N ILE A 80 21.28 5.31 5.23
CA ILE A 80 20.94 6.49 4.42
C ILE A 80 20.41 7.67 5.26
N PHE A 81 20.08 7.47 6.54
CA PHE A 81 19.58 8.52 7.43
C PHE A 81 20.51 8.80 8.61
N LYS A 82 21.80 9.06 8.35
CA LYS A 82 22.71 9.72 9.30
C LYS A 82 22.94 11.17 8.91
#